data_AF-A0A1H6G909-F1
#
_entry.id   AF-A0A1H6G909-F1
#
_cell.length_a   1.000
_cell.length_b   1.000
_cell.length_c   1.000
_cell.angle_alpha   90.00
_cell.angle_beta   90.00
_cell.angle_gamma   90.00
#
_symmetry.space_group_name_H-M   'P 1'
#
loop_
_entity.id
_entity.type
_entity.pdbx_description
1 polymer ?
#
loop_
_entity_poly.entity_id
_entity_poly.type
_entity_poly.pdbx_seq_one_letter_code
_entity_poly.pdbx_strand_id
1 'polypeptide(L)' 'MNQGPANPQPSWRKPAGMFLILALIGGWTAIVVSLSPWVGTWPVLVQAIFYLVAGIIWIAPLKPLLRWMELGTWRR' A
#
# COMPACT_ATOMS: atom_id res chain seq x y z
N MET A 1 -24.02 34.87 14.60
CA MET A 1 -23.63 33.46 14.41
C MET A 1 -22.13 33.37 14.71
N ASN A 2 -21.76 32.89 15.89
CA ASN A 2 -20.37 32.83 16.34
C ASN A 2 -19.66 31.65 15.67
N GLN A 3 -18.87 31.89 14.63
CA GLN A 3 -17.95 30.87 14.11
C GLN A 3 -16.61 31.04 14.83
N GLY A 4 -16.40 30.28 15.90
CA GLY A 4 -15.09 30.17 16.55
C GLY A 4 -14.06 29.56 15.58
N PRO A 5 -12.76 29.87 15.73
CA PRO A 5 -11.73 29.42 14.79
C PRO A 5 -11.76 27.90 14.66
N ALA A 6 -11.89 27.41 13.41
CA ALA A 6 -11.81 25.99 13.09
C ALA A 6 -10.42 25.48 13.48
N ASN A 7 -10.28 24.95 14.69
CA ASN A 7 -9.03 24.40 15.19
C ASN A 7 -8.84 23.02 14.55
N PRO A 8 -7.96 22.86 13.53
CA PRO A 8 -7.80 21.59 12.83
C PRO A 8 -7.10 20.64 13.80
N GLN A 9 -7.86 19.73 14.41
CA GLN A 9 -7.27 18.75 15.32
C GLN A 9 -6.20 17.95 14.58
N PRO A 10 -4.95 17.89 15.07
CA PRO A 10 -3.87 17.19 14.39
C PRO A 10 -4.16 15.69 14.34
N SER A 11 -4.42 15.15 13.14
CA SER A 11 -4.66 13.71 12.96
C SER A 11 -3.34 12.97 12.70
N TRP A 12 -2.83 12.24 13.69
CA TRP A 12 -1.64 11.36 13.56
C TRP A 12 -1.79 10.23 12.51
N ARG A 13 -3.02 10.02 12.06
CA ARG A 13 -3.46 9.00 11.11
C ARG A 13 -2.81 9.17 9.73
N LYS A 14 -2.57 10.41 9.32
CA LYS A 14 -1.94 10.75 8.03
C LYS A 14 -0.46 10.35 7.96
N PRO A 15 0.42 10.80 8.89
CA PRO A 15 1.81 10.37 8.88
C PRO A 15 1.95 8.86 9.12
N ALA A 16 1.19 8.28 10.06
CA ALA A 16 1.20 6.83 10.29
C ALA A 16 0.81 6.04 9.03
N GLY A 17 -0.22 6.48 8.31
CA GLY A 17 -0.65 5.86 7.07
C GLY A 17 0.40 5.93 5.96
N MET A 18 1.09 7.08 5.82
CA MET A 18 2.20 7.23 4.88
C MET A 18 3.33 6.24 5.15
N PHE A 19 3.75 6.09 6.42
CA PHE A 19 4.74 5.08 6.78
C PHE A 19 4.28 3.65 6.48
N LEU A 20 2.99 3.35 6.67
CA LEU A 20 2.44 2.04 6.39
C LEU A 20 2.39 1.75 4.88
N ILE A 21 2.10 2.75 4.04
CA ILE A 21 2.23 2.64 2.57
C ILE A 21 3.69 2.36 2.19
N LEU A 22 4.63 3.11 2.76
CA LEU A 22 6.06 2.92 2.47
C LEU A 22 6.55 1.54 2.91
N ALA A 23 6.13 1.07 4.09
CA ALA A 23 6.45 -0.27 4.58
C ALA A 23 5.83 -1.37 3.70
N LEU A 24 4.60 -1.17 3.22
CA LEU A 24 3.92 -2.09 2.31
C LEU A 24 4.65 -2.18 0.96
N ILE A 25 4.97 -1.04 0.35
CA ILE A 25 5.68 -1.01 -0.95
C ILE A 25 7.09 -1.57 -0.78
N GLY A 26 7.80 -1.17 0.29
CA GLY A 26 9.15 -1.67 0.58
C GLY A 26 9.17 -3.18 0.82
N GLY A 27 8.25 -3.69 1.66
CA GLY A 27 8.11 -5.11 1.93
C GLY A 27 7.71 -5.90 0.68
N TRP A 28 6.75 -5.41 -0.10
CA TRP A 28 6.36 -6.05 -1.36
C TRP A 28 7.51 -6.10 -2.36
N THR A 29 8.24 -4.99 -2.52
CA THR A 29 9.41 -4.92 -3.40
C THR A 29 10.51 -5.89 -2.95
N ALA A 30 10.78 -5.97 -1.64
CA ALA A 30 11.77 -6.91 -1.10
C ALA A 30 11.40 -8.37 -1.41
N ILE A 31 10.13 -8.73 -1.25
CA ILE A 31 9.63 -10.08 -1.59
C ILE A 31 9.83 -10.35 -3.09
N VAL A 32 9.34 -9.46 -3.97
CA VAL A 32 9.43 -9.66 -5.42
C VAL A 32 10.89 -9.71 -5.91
N VAL A 33 11.75 -8.83 -5.40
CA VAL A 33 13.18 -8.81 -5.74
C VAL A 33 13.88 -10.07 -5.26
N SER A 34 13.57 -10.55 -4.05
CA SER A 34 14.14 -11.81 -3.54
C SER A 34 13.77 -13.02 -4.40
N LEU A 35 12.61 -12.98 -5.07
CA LEU A 35 12.16 -14.02 -5.98
C LEU A 35 12.76 -13.91 -7.39
N SER A 36 13.29 -12.74 -7.76
CA SER A 36 13.82 -12.44 -9.09
C SER A 36 14.88 -13.42 -9.61
N PRO A 37 15.86 -13.91 -8.80
CA PRO A 37 16.85 -14.87 -9.27
C PRO A 37 16.26 -16.19 -9.77
N TRP A 38 15.17 -16.66 -9.16
CA TRP A 38 14.48 -17.86 -9.61
C TRP A 38 13.57 -17.58 -10.79
N VAL A 39 12.81 -16.48 -10.74
CA VAL A 39 11.89 -16.07 -11.81
C VAL A 39 12.62 -15.79 -13.12
N GLY A 40 13.86 -15.28 -13.04
CA GLY A 40 14.71 -15.04 -14.22
C GLY A 40 15.13 -16.31 -14.98
N THR A 41 14.95 -17.50 -14.40
CA THR A 41 15.22 -18.78 -15.07
C THR A 41 14.03 -19.31 -15.87
N TRP A 42 12.85 -18.71 -15.69
CA TRP A 42 11.61 -19.15 -16.33
C TRP A 42 11.49 -18.62 -17.76
N PRO A 43 10.65 -19.26 -18.61
CA PRO A 43 10.30 -18.71 -19.91
C PRO A 43 9.69 -17.31 -19.78
N VAL A 44 10.02 -16.43 -20.73
CA VAL A 44 9.63 -15.01 -20.70
C VAL A 44 8.11 -14.80 -20.51
N LEU A 45 7.28 -15.71 -21.03
CA LEU A 45 5.83 -15.62 -20.91
C LEU A 45 5.35 -15.84 -19.46
N VAL A 46 5.97 -16.79 -18.76
CA VAL A 46 5.66 -17.09 -17.35
C VAL A 46 6.15 -15.95 -16.47
N GLN A 47 7.33 -15.41 -16.76
CA GLN A 47 7.87 -14.23 -16.10
C GLN A 47 6.92 -13.03 -16.26
N ALA A 48 6.40 -12.78 -17.47
CA ALA A 48 5.45 -11.70 -17.73
C ALA A 48 4.15 -11.86 -16.93
N ILE A 49 3.58 -13.07 -16.89
CA ILE A 49 2.38 -13.36 -16.10
C ILE A 49 2.67 -13.15 -14.61
N PHE A 50 3.81 -13.63 -14.11
CA PHE A 50 4.21 -13.45 -12.71
C PHE A 50 4.27 -11.97 -12.33
N TYR A 51 4.95 -11.14 -13.12
CA TYR A 51 5.05 -9.70 -12.82
C TYR A 51 3.73 -8.94 -13.00
N LEU A 52 2.88 -9.35 -13.94
CA LEU A 52 1.53 -8.80 -14.07
C LEU A 52 0.69 -9.09 -12.82
N VAL A 53 0.68 -10.34 -12.37
CA VAL A 53 -0.05 -10.75 -11.17
C VAL A 53 0.52 -10.06 -9.93
N ALA A 54 1.85 -10.03 -9.79
CA ALA A 54 2.51 -9.33 -8.69
C ALA A 54 2.20 -7.82 -8.70
N GLY A 55 2.12 -7.20 -9.88
CA GLY A 55 1.75 -5.80 -10.10
C GLY A 55 0.26 -5.49 -9.86
N ILE A 56 -0.61 -6.50 -9.78
CA ILE A 56 -2.03 -6.34 -9.45
C ILE A 56 -2.29 -6.63 -7.97
N ILE A 57 -1.70 -7.71 -7.44
CA ILE A 57 -1.98 -8.18 -6.07
C ILE A 57 -1.61 -7.13 -5.02
N TRP A 58 -0.52 -6.38 -5.19
CA TRP A 58 -0.08 -5.37 -4.22
C TRP A 58 -1.07 -4.21 -4.03
N ILE A 59 -2.04 -4.05 -4.94
CA ILE A 59 -3.09 -3.03 -4.85
C ILE A 59 -4.14 -3.42 -3.80
N ALA A 60 -4.38 -4.72 -3.59
CA ALA A 60 -5.37 -5.20 -2.63
C ALA A 60 -5.19 -4.62 -1.21
N PRO A 61 -3.98 -4.59 -0.63
CA PRO A 61 -3.77 -4.00 0.70
C PRO A 61 -3.80 -2.46 0.75
N LEU A 62 -3.67 -1.75 -0.38
CA LEU A 62 -3.80 -0.28 -0.42
C LEU A 62 -5.22 0.19 -0.08
N LYS A 63 -6.25 -0.49 -0.59
CA LYS A 63 -7.66 -0.11 -0.41
C LYS A 63 -8.11 0.00 1.06
N PRO A 64 -7.91 -1.01 1.93
CA PRO A 64 -8.25 -0.89 3.35
C PRO A 64 -7.36 0.14 4.07
N LEU A 65 -6.12 0.30 3.63
CA LEU A 65 -5.17 1.23 4.25
C LEU A 65 -5.57 2.69 4.02
N LEU A 66 -5.90 3.05 2.77
CA LEU A 66 -6.40 4.38 2.42
C LEU A 66 -7.71 4.68 3.14
N ARG A 67 -8.62 3.70 3.20
CA ARG A 67 -9.87 3.82 3.95
C ARG A 67 -9.63 4.08 5.43
N TRP A 68 -8.65 3.39 6.01
CA TRP A 68 -8.25 3.66 7.38
C TRP A 68 -7.70 5.07 7.52
N MET A 69 -6.87 5.57 6.61
CA MET A 69 -6.32 6.94 6.67
C MET A 69 -7.41 8.01 6.64
N GLU A 70 -8.43 7.83 5.78
CA GLU A 70 -9.50 8.81 5.55
C GLU A 70 -10.59 8.79 6.63
N LEU A 71 -11.09 7.59 6.99
CA LEU A 71 -12.31 7.44 7.82
C LEU A 71 -12.03 6.99 9.25
N GLY A 72 -10.85 6.42 9.45
CA GLY A 72 -10.41 5.89 10.72
C GLY A 72 -11.09 4.67 11.28
N THR A 73 -11.91 4.04 10.45
CA THR A 73 -12.53 2.76 10.72
C THR A 73 -11.90 1.71 9.80
N TRP A 74 -11.49 0.59 10.39
CA TRP A 74 -10.98 -0.57 9.64
C TRP A 74 -12.11 -1.42 9.04
N ARG A 75 -13.34 -1.23 9.52
CA ARG A 75 -14.54 -2.02 9.16
C ARG A 75 -15.73 -1.11 8.89
N ARG A 76 -16.16 -1.10 7.63
CA ARG A 76 -17.55 -1.22 7.20
C ARG A 76 -17.56 -2.04 5.92
#